data_AF-A0A3M8T9I9-F1
#
_entry.id   AF-A0A3M8T9I9-F1
#
_cell.length_a   1.000
_cell.length_b   1.000
_cell.length_c   1.000
_cell.angle_alpha   90.00
_cell.angle_beta   90.00
_cell.angle_gamma   90.00
#
_symmetry.space_group_name_H-M   'P 1'
#
loop_
_entity.id
_entity.type
_entity.pdbx_description
1 polymer ?
#
loop_
_entity_poly.entity_id
_entity_poly.type
_entity_poly.pdbx_seq_one_letter_code
_entity_poly.pdbx_strand_id
1 'polypeptide(L)'
;MSMRRSSGPLAAVIAFLTFLGLLLPTGATAATDDAATGAARAGGAVGPLPSVVPRPQEMARLGPDVRVPSDVRVVYGDGVDQPTRELVASVLRQAGARHLRGGSGPGLTVTVGRLADAPVAKALRA
;
A
#
# COMPACT_ATOMS: atom_id res chain seq x y z
N MET A 1 32.68 16.34 66.79
CA MET A 1 32.06 17.30 67.73
C MET A 1 30.68 17.65 67.16
N SER A 2 29.64 17.32 67.93
CA SER A 2 28.21 17.70 67.85
C SER A 2 27.84 18.92 66.98
N MET A 3 26.63 19.12 66.44
CA MET A 3 25.30 18.50 66.53
C MET A 3 24.35 19.34 65.63
N ARG A 4 23.15 18.79 65.35
CA ARG A 4 21.81 19.42 65.17
C ARG A 4 21.20 19.08 63.82
N ARG A 5 20.33 18.06 63.76
CA ARG A 5 18.86 18.11 63.99
C ARG A 5 18.17 19.20 63.15
N SER A 6 17.36 18.80 62.18
CA SER A 6 15.90 18.78 62.35
C SER A 6 15.20 18.33 61.05
N SER A 7 13.97 17.90 61.23
CA SER A 7 13.18 17.01 60.39
C SER A 7 11.91 17.73 59.89
N GLY A 8 11.63 17.63 58.58
CA GLY A 8 10.32 17.78 57.92
C GLY A 8 9.77 19.21 57.72
N PRO A 9 8.76 19.41 56.84
CA PRO A 9 7.92 18.41 56.16
C PRO A 9 7.87 18.49 54.62
N LEU A 10 7.49 17.34 54.05
CA LEU A 10 6.97 17.13 52.70
C LEU A 10 5.75 18.03 52.38
N ALA A 11 5.60 18.28 51.07
CA ALA A 11 4.37 18.57 50.36
C ALA A 11 3.76 19.97 50.52
N ALA A 12 4.02 20.83 49.52
CA ALA A 12 2.96 21.54 48.81
C ALA A 12 3.54 22.26 47.58
N VAL A 13 2.77 22.26 46.48
CA VAL A 13 2.89 23.17 45.33
C VAL A 13 3.96 22.81 44.29
N ILE A 14 3.96 21.61 43.73
CA ILE A 14 3.31 21.34 42.42
C ILE A 14 2.26 22.40 42.05
N ALA A 15 2.66 23.44 41.31
CA ALA A 15 1.83 24.20 40.35
C ALA A 15 2.46 25.58 40.07
N PHE A 16 3.40 25.64 39.14
CA PHE A 16 3.59 26.75 38.18
C PHE A 16 4.87 26.44 37.40
N LEU A 17 4.75 25.60 36.38
CA LEU A 17 4.83 26.12 35.02
C LEU A 17 6.10 26.95 34.83
N THR A 18 7.18 26.20 34.68
CA THR A 18 8.40 26.47 33.91
C THR A 18 8.10 27.22 32.61
N PHE A 19 7.80 28.50 32.78
CA PHE A 19 7.64 29.52 31.77
C PHE A 19 8.99 30.23 31.66
N LEU A 20 9.98 29.58 31.05
CA LEU A 20 11.24 30.24 30.77
C LEU A 20 11.96 29.54 29.62
N GLY A 21 11.90 30.20 28.47
CA GLY A 21 12.99 30.32 27.50
C GLY A 21 13.60 29.03 26.96
N LEU A 22 13.61 28.88 25.64
CA LEU A 22 14.87 28.98 24.88
C LEU A 22 14.57 28.75 23.38
N LEU A 23 14.95 29.75 22.58
CA LEU A 23 15.50 29.68 21.21
C LEU A 23 14.62 29.24 20.00
N LEU A 24 14.49 30.22 19.09
CA LEU A 24 14.33 30.18 17.62
C LEU A 24 15.23 29.14 16.90
N PRO A 25 15.21 28.93 15.55
CA PRO A 25 14.31 29.35 14.43
C PRO A 25 13.96 28.17 13.46
N THR A 26 13.49 28.49 12.26
CA THR A 26 13.48 27.68 11.00
C THR A 26 12.15 27.01 10.67
N GLY A 27 11.26 27.79 10.06
CA GLY A 27 10.18 27.24 9.25
C GLY A 27 10.76 26.57 8.00
N ALA A 28 11.15 25.31 8.14
CA ALA A 28 11.30 24.41 7.01
C ALA A 28 9.89 24.05 6.53
N THR A 29 9.50 24.58 5.38
CA THR A 29 8.42 24.01 4.56
C THR A 29 8.78 22.56 4.27
N ALA A 30 8.27 21.66 5.11
CA ALA A 30 8.24 20.25 4.84
C ALA A 30 7.39 20.08 3.57
N ALA A 31 8.06 19.79 2.46
CA ALA A 31 7.45 19.12 1.34
C ALA A 31 6.80 17.86 1.90
N THR A 32 5.47 17.88 2.01
CA THR A 32 4.68 16.67 2.15
C THR A 32 4.82 15.94 0.83
N ASP A 33 5.89 15.15 0.71
CA ASP A 33 5.91 13.97 -0.12
C ASP A 33 4.74 13.11 0.35
N ASP A 34 3.65 13.19 -0.41
CA ASP A 34 2.46 12.36 -0.29
C ASP A 34 2.82 10.95 -0.79
N ALA A 35 3.71 10.31 -0.04
CA ALA A 35 4.33 9.02 -0.33
C ALA A 35 3.97 8.04 0.77
N ALA A 36 2.69 7.70 0.91
CA ALA A 36 2.30 6.42 1.50
C ALA A 36 0.81 6.14 1.30
N THR A 37 0.53 4.91 0.87
CA THR A 37 -0.79 4.25 0.89
C THR A 37 -1.63 4.39 -0.38
N GLY A 38 -1.03 4.03 -1.52
CA GLY A 38 -1.76 3.59 -2.71
C GLY A 38 -2.40 2.22 -2.52
N ALA A 39 -3.36 2.09 -1.59
CA ALA A 39 -4.38 1.06 -1.74
C ALA A 39 -5.12 1.38 -3.04
N ALA A 40 -5.25 0.43 -3.96
CA ALA A 40 -6.04 0.62 -5.16
C ALA A 40 -7.46 0.97 -4.72
N ARG A 41 -7.82 2.27 -4.74
CA ARG A 41 -9.15 2.71 -4.36
C ARG A 41 -10.10 2.18 -5.42
N ALA A 42 -10.95 1.23 -5.03
CA ALA A 42 -12.16 0.89 -5.77
C ALA A 42 -13.01 2.16 -5.85
N GLY A 43 -12.97 2.83 -6.99
CA GLY A 43 -13.67 4.09 -7.24
C GLY A 43 -14.22 4.18 -8.66
N GLY A 44 -14.26 3.05 -9.38
CA GLY A 44 -14.79 2.97 -10.74
C GLY A 44 -16.32 2.91 -10.74
N ALA A 45 -16.93 3.56 -11.72
CA ALA A 45 -18.36 3.44 -11.99
C ALA A 45 -18.73 1.98 -12.31
N VAL A 46 -19.96 1.58 -11.99
CA VAL A 46 -20.47 0.26 -12.35
C VAL A 46 -20.99 0.32 -13.78
N GLY A 47 -20.20 -0.16 -14.74
CA GLY A 47 -20.57 -0.25 -16.16
C GLY A 47 -21.12 -1.63 -16.56
N PRO A 48 -21.70 -1.75 -17.78
CA PRO A 48 -22.08 -3.04 -18.34
C PRO A 48 -20.87 -3.99 -18.47
N LEU A 49 -21.14 -5.30 -18.63
CA LEU A 49 -20.07 -6.26 -18.93
C LEU A 49 -19.48 -5.98 -20.33
N PRO A 50 -18.16 -6.15 -20.54
CA PRO A 50 -17.52 -5.91 -21.82
C PRO A 50 -17.89 -6.99 -22.86
N SER A 51 -17.81 -6.64 -24.14
CA SER A 51 -17.92 -7.61 -25.24
C SER A 51 -16.58 -8.35 -25.41
N VAL A 52 -16.59 -9.68 -25.29
CA VAL A 52 -15.40 -10.54 -25.43
C VAL A 52 -15.65 -11.61 -26.49
N VAL A 53 -14.68 -11.82 -27.38
CA VAL A 53 -14.73 -12.80 -28.47
C VAL A 53 -13.47 -13.67 -28.45
N PRO A 54 -13.59 -15.02 -28.46
CA PRO A 54 -14.82 -15.81 -28.35
C PRO A 54 -15.57 -15.57 -27.03
N ARG A 55 -16.88 -15.88 -26.99
CA ARG A 55 -17.68 -15.64 -25.79
C ARG A 55 -17.23 -16.57 -24.65
N PRO A 56 -17.00 -16.04 -23.43
CA PRO A 56 -16.77 -16.85 -22.24
C PRO A 56 -17.96 -17.78 -21.95
N GLN A 57 -17.70 -18.93 -21.32
CA GLN A 57 -18.75 -19.84 -20.86
C GLN A 57 -19.64 -19.16 -19.81
N GLU A 58 -19.02 -18.46 -18.86
CA GLU A 58 -19.69 -17.69 -17.82
C GLU A 58 -18.91 -16.40 -17.55
N MET A 59 -19.63 -15.32 -17.23
CA MET A 59 -19.03 -14.04 -16.84
C MET A 59 -19.95 -13.33 -15.84
N ALA A 60 -19.42 -13.02 -14.66
CA ALA A 60 -20.11 -12.31 -13.61
C ALA A 60 -19.26 -11.13 -13.10
N ARG A 61 -19.92 -10.04 -12.72
CA ARG A 61 -19.27 -8.88 -12.09
C ARG A 61 -19.27 -9.07 -10.58
N LEU A 62 -18.10 -8.99 -9.96
CA LEU A 62 -17.94 -9.14 -8.50
C LEU A 62 -17.84 -7.79 -7.75
N GLY A 63 -17.75 -6.67 -8.47
CA GLY A 63 -17.60 -5.35 -7.87
C GLY A 63 -17.43 -4.22 -8.88
N PRO A 64 -17.11 -3.01 -8.40
CA PRO A 64 -16.80 -1.86 -9.25
C PRO A 64 -15.51 -2.07 -10.05
N ASP A 65 -15.32 -1.27 -11.09
CA ASP A 65 -14.09 -1.31 -11.88
C ASP A 65 -12.87 -0.85 -11.05
N VAL A 66 -11.75 -1.54 -11.26
CA VAL A 66 -10.46 -1.21 -10.64
C VAL A 66 -9.62 -0.42 -11.64
N ARG A 67 -9.15 0.77 -11.24
CA ARG A 67 -8.21 1.55 -12.06
C ARG A 67 -6.82 0.91 -12.02
N VAL A 68 -6.19 0.80 -13.17
CA VAL A 68 -4.80 0.32 -13.29
C VAL A 68 -3.85 1.46 -12.91
N PRO A 69 -3.06 1.32 -11.83
CA PRO A 69 -2.08 2.33 -11.43
C PRO A 69 -0.83 2.31 -12.34
N SER A 70 0.01 3.34 -12.24
CA SER A 70 1.31 3.38 -12.92
C SER A 70 2.26 2.27 -12.47
N ASP A 71 2.14 1.84 -11.22
CA ASP A 71 3.00 0.85 -10.59
C ASP A 71 2.17 -0.40 -10.30
N VAL A 72 2.41 -1.46 -11.06
CA VAL A 72 1.69 -2.73 -10.96
C VAL A 72 2.66 -3.82 -10.54
N ARG A 73 2.25 -4.64 -9.58
CA ARG A 73 2.99 -5.86 -9.28
C ARG A 73 2.56 -6.98 -10.22
N VAL A 74 3.53 -7.73 -10.73
CA VAL A 74 3.28 -8.98 -11.46
C VAL A 74 4.03 -10.13 -10.81
N VAL A 75 3.30 -11.21 -10.50
CA VAL A 75 3.84 -12.45 -9.92
C VAL A 75 3.60 -13.58 -10.90
N TYR A 76 4.68 -14.21 -11.36
CA TYR A 76 4.63 -15.33 -12.28
C TYR A 76 4.90 -16.64 -11.55
N GLY A 77 4.10 -17.67 -11.82
CA GLY A 77 4.41 -19.05 -11.48
C GLY A 77 5.50 -19.64 -12.38
N ASP A 78 6.15 -20.71 -11.91
CA ASP A 78 7.30 -21.32 -12.59
C ASP A 78 6.97 -21.84 -14.00
N GLY A 79 5.71 -22.22 -14.24
CA GLY A 79 5.25 -22.73 -15.52
C GLY A 79 4.91 -21.66 -16.57
N VAL A 80 5.07 -20.36 -16.25
CA VAL A 80 4.74 -19.28 -17.19
C VAL A 80 5.92 -19.02 -18.13
N ASP A 81 5.72 -19.27 -19.42
CA ASP A 81 6.70 -19.06 -20.47
C ASP A 81 6.96 -17.58 -20.78
N GLN A 82 8.03 -17.32 -21.53
CA GLN A 82 8.45 -15.97 -21.86
C GLN A 82 7.43 -15.21 -22.74
N PRO A 83 6.82 -15.81 -23.80
CA PRO A 83 5.80 -15.14 -24.58
C PRO A 83 4.59 -14.68 -23.74
N THR A 84 4.15 -15.50 -22.78
CA THR A 84 3.05 -15.11 -21.88
C THR A 84 3.44 -13.92 -21.00
N ARG A 85 4.68 -13.90 -20.47
CA ARG A 85 5.18 -12.77 -19.67
C ARG A 85 5.19 -11.47 -20.47
N GLU A 86 5.60 -11.54 -21.74
CA GLU A 86 5.62 -10.39 -22.65
C GLU A 86 4.22 -9.90 -22.99
N LEU A 87 3.28 -10.82 -23.26
CA LEU A 87 1.87 -10.48 -23.50
C LEU A 87 1.28 -9.75 -22.29
N VAL A 88 1.43 -10.31 -21.08
CA VAL A 88 0.94 -9.69 -19.84
C VAL A 88 1.57 -8.31 -19.63
N ALA A 89 2.87 -8.19 -19.83
CA ALA A 89 3.56 -6.91 -19.70
C ALA A 89 3.04 -5.87 -20.71
N SER A 90 2.80 -6.26 -21.96
CA SER A 90 2.29 -5.36 -23.00
C SER A 90 0.87 -4.86 -22.70
N VAL A 91 -0.03 -5.76 -22.28
CA VAL A 91 -1.42 -5.42 -21.96
C VAL A 91 -1.49 -4.47 -20.76
N LEU A 92 -0.72 -4.73 -19.71
CA LEU A 92 -0.69 -3.85 -18.53
C LEU A 92 -0.15 -2.46 -18.88
N ARG A 93 0.87 -2.38 -19.75
CA ARG A 93 1.39 -1.09 -20.21
C ARG A 93 0.38 -0.32 -21.05
N GLN A 94 -0.34 -0.98 -21.94
CA GLN A 94 -1.43 -0.37 -22.71
C GLN A 94 -2.55 0.13 -21.79
N ALA A 95 -2.80 -0.54 -20.67
CA ALA A 95 -3.76 -0.12 -19.66
C ALA A 95 -3.27 1.04 -18.76
N GLY A 96 -2.02 1.50 -18.92
CA GLY A 96 -1.46 2.66 -18.20
C GLY A 96 -0.37 2.33 -17.18
N ALA A 97 -0.01 1.06 -16.99
CA ALA A 97 1.10 0.70 -16.13
C ALA A 97 2.44 1.14 -16.75
N ARG A 98 3.25 1.86 -15.98
CA ARG A 98 4.60 2.31 -16.39
C ARG A 98 5.69 1.43 -15.81
N HIS A 99 5.48 0.94 -14.59
CA HIS A 99 6.44 0.11 -13.88
C HIS A 99 5.80 -1.22 -13.50
N LEU A 100 6.44 -2.31 -13.93
CA LEU A 100 6.08 -3.66 -13.54
C LEU A 100 7.12 -4.16 -12.54
N ARG A 101 6.68 -4.49 -11.33
CA ARG A 101 7.56 -4.93 -10.23
C ARG A 101 7.26 -6.39 -9.86
N GLY A 102 8.30 -7.15 -9.53
CA GLY A 102 8.14 -8.43 -8.83
C GLY A 102 7.98 -8.25 -7.32
N GLY A 103 7.83 -9.35 -6.56
CA GLY A 103 7.96 -9.35 -5.10
C GLY A 103 6.65 -9.18 -4.31
N SER A 104 6.71 -8.53 -3.14
CA SER A 104 5.59 -8.30 -2.20
C SER A 104 5.46 -6.82 -1.80
N GLY A 105 4.31 -6.42 -1.22
CA GLY A 105 3.95 -5.02 -0.92
C GLY A 105 2.51 -4.60 -1.34
N PRO A 106 2.13 -3.32 -1.16
CA PRO A 106 0.76 -2.84 -1.42
C PRO A 106 0.49 -2.55 -2.90
N GLY A 107 -0.81 -2.45 -3.27
CA GLY A 107 -1.27 -2.01 -4.59
C GLY A 107 -1.87 -3.11 -5.48
N LEU A 108 -2.17 -2.78 -6.75
CA LEU A 108 -2.69 -3.75 -7.72
C LEU A 108 -1.64 -4.84 -7.98
N THR A 109 -2.03 -6.10 -7.73
CA THR A 109 -1.20 -7.29 -7.98
C THR A 109 -1.88 -8.18 -9.01
N VAL A 110 -1.13 -8.53 -10.05
CA VAL A 110 -1.55 -9.48 -11.10
C VAL A 110 -0.75 -10.75 -10.92
N THR A 111 -1.42 -11.85 -10.63
CA THR A 111 -0.80 -13.17 -10.46
C THR A 111 -1.14 -14.04 -11.66
N VAL A 112 -0.12 -14.61 -12.29
CA VAL A 112 -0.27 -15.46 -13.49
C VAL A 112 0.47 -16.77 -13.24
N GLY A 113 -0.20 -17.89 -13.47
CA GLY A 113 0.39 -19.22 -13.29
C GLY A 113 -0.67 -20.30 -13.37
N ARG A 114 -0.25 -21.53 -13.08
CA ARG A 114 -1.11 -22.70 -12.99
C ARG A 114 -1.78 -22.74 -11.62
N LEU A 115 -2.92 -23.43 -11.53
CA LEU A 115 -3.64 -23.61 -10.26
C LEU A 115 -2.78 -24.27 -9.16
N ALA A 116 -1.83 -25.12 -9.56
CA ALA A 116 -0.89 -25.78 -8.65
C ALA A 116 0.22 -24.86 -8.12
N ASP A 117 0.44 -23.69 -8.72
CA ASP A 117 1.52 -22.80 -8.31
C ASP A 117 1.12 -22.09 -7.00
N ALA A 118 1.97 -22.17 -5.97
CA ALA A 118 1.66 -21.65 -4.63
C ALA A 118 1.23 -20.16 -4.60
N PRO A 119 1.84 -19.24 -5.39
CA PRO A 119 1.39 -17.85 -5.46
C PRO A 119 -0.04 -17.70 -5.98
N VAL A 120 -0.45 -18.52 -6.95
CA VAL A 120 -1.81 -18.51 -7.54
C VAL A 120 -2.81 -19.06 -6.54
N ALA A 121 -2.53 -20.21 -5.94
CA ALA A 121 -3.40 -20.84 -4.95
C ALA A 121 -3.64 -19.93 -3.73
N LYS A 122 -2.61 -19.17 -3.30
CA LYS A 122 -2.74 -18.17 -2.24
C LYS A 122 -3.67 -17.02 -2.65
N ALA A 123 -3.54 -16.51 -3.87
CA ALA A 123 -4.35 -15.39 -4.36
C ALA A 123 -5.83 -15.72 -4.50
N LEU A 124 -6.18 -16.98 -4.81
CA LEU A 124 -7.57 -17.41 -5.03
C LEU A 124 -8.35 -17.74 -3.75
N ARG A 125 -7.68 -17.86 -2.60
CA ARG A 125 -8.34 -18.08 -1.30
C ARG A 125 -8.70 -16.78 -0.57
N ALA A 126 -8.31 -15.64 -1.15
CA ALA A 126 -8.47 -14.32 -0.55
C ALA A 126 -9.91 -13.83 -0.63
#